data_AF-A0A847B2U7-F1
#
_entry.id   AF-A0A847B2U7-F1
#
_cell.length_a   1.000
_cell.length_b   1.000
_cell.length_c   1.000
_cell.angle_alpha   90.00
_cell.angle_beta   90.00
_cell.angle_gamma   90.00
#
_symmetry.space_group_name_H-M   'P 1'
#
loop_
_entity.id
_entity.type
_entity.pdbx_description
1 polymer ?
#
loop_
_entity_poly.entity_id
_entity_poly.type
_entity_poly.pdbx_seq_one_letter_code
_entity_poly.pdbx_strand_id
1 'polypeptide(L)'
;TDNIALLPSEYFYPISYITFKETRTEKTLGVHHYAGSWHSKKQKRGFRFAAFSRKVLGRHIYGLFEKLVANDFYYKIKKQLKKMNDGKR
;
A
#
# COMPACT_ATOMS: atom_id res chain seq x y z
N THR A 1 -24.84 19.74 -7.60
CA THR A 1 -24.30 18.36 -7.63
C THR A 1 -22.92 18.45 -8.23
N ASP A 2 -21.89 18.24 -7.43
CA ASP A 2 -20.52 18.38 -7.90
C ASP A 2 -20.22 17.28 -8.93
N ASN A 3 -19.76 17.68 -10.13
CA ASN A 3 -19.42 16.78 -11.23
C ASN A 3 -18.13 16.01 -10.92
N ILE A 4 -18.19 15.07 -9.98
CA ILE A 4 -17.06 14.24 -9.56
C ILE A 4 -17.09 12.92 -10.34
N ALA A 5 -16.02 12.64 -11.09
CA ALA A 5 -15.83 11.37 -11.77
C ALA A 5 -14.86 10.46 -10.99
N LEU A 6 -15.28 9.23 -10.69
CA LEU A 6 -14.42 8.20 -10.13
C LEU A 6 -13.77 7.42 -11.26
N LEU A 7 -12.45 7.60 -11.42
CA LEU A 7 -11.68 6.92 -12.47
C LEU A 7 -10.92 5.72 -11.88
N PRO A 8 -10.80 4.61 -12.64
CA PRO A 8 -10.01 3.47 -12.21
C PRO A 8 -8.52 3.79 -12.15
N SER A 9 -7.76 2.93 -11.47
CA SER A 9 -6.33 3.11 -11.25
C SER A 9 -5.51 3.27 -12.54
N GLU A 10 -5.96 2.73 -13.68
CA GLU A 10 -5.26 2.84 -14.97
C GLU A 10 -5.06 4.29 -15.47
N TYR A 11 -5.87 5.23 -15.00
CA TYR A 11 -5.80 6.64 -15.40
C TYR A 11 -4.61 7.37 -14.75
N PHE A 12 -4.28 7.03 -13.49
CA PHE A 12 -3.33 7.80 -12.67
C PHE A 12 -2.24 6.94 -11.99
N TYR A 13 -2.43 5.63 -11.92
CA TYR A 13 -1.55 4.67 -11.23
C TYR A 13 -1.15 3.50 -12.16
N PRO A 14 -0.57 3.76 -13.34
CA PRO A 14 -0.20 2.70 -14.28
C PRO A 14 0.95 1.82 -13.78
N ILE A 15 1.72 2.26 -12.77
CA ILE A 15 2.81 1.49 -12.18
C ILE A 15 2.39 0.96 -10.81
N SER A 16 2.46 -0.36 -10.65
CA SER A 16 2.26 -1.03 -9.36
C SER A 16 3.34 -0.61 -8.37
N TYR A 17 2.94 -0.04 -7.23
CA TYR A 17 3.88 0.44 -6.21
C TYR A 17 4.76 -0.68 -5.63
N ILE A 18 4.27 -1.93 -5.57
CA ILE A 18 4.98 -3.06 -4.96
C ILE A 18 5.89 -3.76 -5.98
N THR A 19 5.41 -3.93 -7.22
CA THR A 19 6.12 -4.72 -8.24
C THR A 19 6.88 -3.87 -9.23
N PHE A 20 6.67 -2.55 -9.24
CA PHE A 20 7.12 -1.61 -10.27
C PHE A 20 6.76 -2.03 -11.71
N LYS A 21 5.79 -2.94 -11.86
CA LYS A 21 5.30 -3.35 -13.17
C LYS A 21 4.40 -2.25 -13.70
N GLU A 22 4.77 -1.72 -14.86
CA GLU A 22 4.01 -0.71 -15.58
C GLU A 22 2.98 -1.36 -16.51
N THR A 23 1.77 -0.80 -16.54
CA THR A 23 0.67 -1.16 -17.45
C THR A 23 0.02 0.13 -17.93
N ARG A 24 0.59 0.74 -18.99
CA ARG A 24 0.00 1.93 -19.64
C ARG A 24 -1.06 1.50 -20.63
N THR A 25 -2.14 2.28 -20.70
CA THR A 25 -3.20 2.13 -21.69
C THR A 25 -3.45 3.49 -22.35
N GLU A 26 -4.26 3.51 -23.40
CA GLU A 26 -4.68 4.77 -24.06
C GLU A 26 -5.43 5.72 -23.10
N LYS A 27 -5.92 5.20 -21.98
CA LYS A 27 -6.63 5.95 -20.93
C LYS A 27 -5.70 6.54 -19.87
N THR A 28 -4.41 6.19 -19.87
CA THR A 28 -3.46 6.70 -18.88
C THR A 28 -3.23 8.19 -19.09
N LEU A 29 -3.72 9.02 -18.17
CA LEU A 29 -3.60 10.47 -18.23
C LEU A 29 -2.38 11.02 -17.48
N GLY A 30 -1.86 10.25 -16.51
CA GLY A 30 -0.73 10.69 -15.71
C GLY A 30 0.05 9.56 -15.05
N VAL A 31 1.32 9.85 -14.74
CA VAL A 31 2.24 8.94 -14.04
C VAL A 31 2.78 9.65 -12.81
N HIS A 32 2.67 9.02 -11.64
CA HIS A 32 3.25 9.53 -10.39
C HIS A 32 4.76 9.22 -10.29
N HIS A 33 5.48 9.90 -9.40
CA HIS A 33 6.87 9.58 -9.11
C HIS A 33 6.99 8.48 -8.04
N TYR A 34 7.55 7.32 -8.39
CA TYR A 34 7.51 6.13 -7.53
C TYR A 34 8.77 5.92 -6.66
N ALA A 35 9.71 6.87 -6.61
CA ALA A 35 10.97 6.66 -5.88
C ALA A 35 10.82 6.60 -4.35
N GLY A 36 9.66 6.97 -3.80
CA GLY A 36 9.40 6.91 -2.36
C GLY A 36 10.44 7.70 -1.54
N SER A 37 10.83 8.88 -2.02
CA SER A 37 11.87 9.72 -1.41
C SER A 37 11.53 10.13 0.02
N TRP A 38 10.24 10.21 0.35
CA TRP A 38 9.71 10.52 1.68
C TRP A 38 9.86 9.37 2.70
N HIS A 39 10.33 8.19 2.30
CA HIS A 39 10.51 7.08 3.23
C HIS A 39 11.79 7.20 4.07
N SER A 40 11.64 6.99 5.38
CA SER A 40 12.77 6.72 6.28
C SER A 40 13.51 5.43 5.90
N LYS A 41 14.75 5.26 6.37
CA LYS A 41 15.55 4.04 6.15
C LYS A 41 14.79 2.76 6.58
N LYS A 42 14.05 2.83 7.70
CA LYS A 42 13.24 1.72 8.20
C LYS A 42 12.08 1.38 7.25
N GLN A 43 11.37 2.38 6.75
CA GLN A 43 10.28 2.21 5.78
C GLN A 43 10.79 1.64 4.46
N LYS A 44 11.93 2.13 3.94
CA LYS A 44 12.57 1.58 2.73
C LYS A 44 12.92 0.10 2.90
N ARG A 45 13.41 -0.32 4.07
CA ARG A 45 13.69 -1.74 4.35
C ARG A 45 12.42 -2.59 4.37
N GLY A 46 11.37 -2.12 5.05
CA GLY A 46 10.08 -2.81 5.08
C GLY A 46 9.47 -2.97 3.69
N PHE A 47 9.53 -1.92 2.88
CA PHE A 47 9.10 -1.96 1.49
C PHE A 47 9.86 -3.01 0.66
N ARG A 48 11.20 -3.02 0.75
CA ARG A 48 12.02 -4.03 0.05
C ARG A 48 11.69 -5.46 0.49
N PHE A 49 11.44 -5.67 1.79
CA PHE A 49 11.02 -6.97 2.30
C PHE A 49 9.67 -7.39 1.73
N ALA A 50 8.68 -6.49 1.68
CA ALA A 50 7.37 -6.78 1.11
C ALA A 50 7.42 -7.07 -0.40
N ALA A 51 8.22 -6.31 -1.15
CA ALA A 51 8.44 -6.56 -2.58
C ALA A 51 9.12 -7.92 -2.82
N PHE A 52 10.14 -8.24 -2.02
CA PHE A 52 10.83 -9.53 -2.08
C PHE A 52 9.90 -10.68 -1.71
N SER A 53 9.15 -10.58 -0.60
CA SER A 53 8.24 -11.64 -0.17
C SER A 53 7.14 -11.90 -1.19
N ARG A 54 6.61 -10.86 -1.84
CA ARG A 54 5.65 -11.04 -2.95
C ARG A 54 6.26 -11.75 -4.16
N LYS A 55 7.53 -11.46 -4.48
CA LYS A 55 8.26 -12.13 -5.57
C LYS A 55 8.51 -13.61 -5.26
N VAL A 56 8.84 -13.94 -4.01
CA VAL A 56 9.23 -15.31 -3.60
C VAL A 56 8.02 -16.20 -3.29
N LEU A 57 7.03 -15.69 -2.56
CA LEU A 57 5.94 -16.51 -2.02
C LEU A 57 4.81 -16.77 -3.04
N GLY A 58 4.82 -16.10 -4.20
CA GLY A 58 3.74 -16.22 -5.18
C GLY A 58 2.39 -15.71 -4.64
N ARG A 59 1.35 -15.69 -5.49
CA ARG A 59 0.08 -14.99 -5.18
C ARG A 59 -0.68 -15.59 -4.00
N HIS A 60 -0.72 -16.92 -3.87
CA HIS A 60 -1.54 -17.60 -2.87
C HIS A 60 -0.97 -17.53 -1.46
N ILE A 61 0.33 -17.77 -1.29
CA ILE A 61 0.98 -17.73 0.02
C ILE A 61 1.13 -16.28 0.49
N TYR A 62 1.39 -15.35 -0.43
CA TYR A 62 1.44 -13.93 -0.10
C TYR A 62 0.10 -13.41 0.44
N GLY A 63 -1.04 -13.86 -0.09
CA GLY A 63 -2.36 -13.45 0.41
C GLY A 63 -2.62 -13.89 1.86
N LEU A 64 -2.12 -15.05 2.28
CA LEU A 64 -2.20 -15.48 3.69
C LEU A 64 -1.27 -14.65 4.58
N PHE A 65 -0.04 -14.39 4.11
CA PHE A 65 0.90 -13.51 4.80
C PHE A 65 0.34 -12.09 4.97
N GLU A 66 -0.26 -11.50 3.93
CA GLU A 66 -0.92 -10.19 3.99
C GLU A 66 -2.02 -10.16 5.05
N LYS A 67 -2.86 -11.20 5.14
CA LYS A 67 -3.90 -11.29 6.16
C LYS A 67 -3.34 -11.34 7.59
N LEU A 68 -2.27 -12.10 7.81
CA LEU A 68 -1.60 -12.17 9.13
C LEU A 68 -1.02 -10.81 9.53
N VAL A 69 -0.32 -10.15 8.61
CA VAL A 69 0.23 -8.81 8.83
C VAL A 69 -0.89 -7.81 9.09
N ALA A 70 -1.94 -7.79 8.27
CA ALA A 70 -3.06 -6.89 8.43
C ALA A 70 -3.74 -7.05 9.80
N ASN A 71 -3.91 -8.29 10.27
CA ASN A 71 -4.45 -8.56 11.60
C ASN A 71 -3.55 -8.01 12.72
N ASP A 72 -2.23 -8.24 12.66
CA ASP A 72 -1.29 -7.70 13.63
C ASP A 72 -1.35 -6.15 13.70
N PHE A 73 -1.34 -5.49 12.53
CA PHE A 73 -1.48 -4.03 12.45
C PHE A 73 -2.83 -3.56 13.00
N TYR A 74 -3.93 -4.24 12.67
CA TYR A 74 -5.25 -3.92 13.18
C TYR A 74 -5.28 -3.94 14.72
N TYR A 75 -4.74 -5.00 15.35
CA TYR A 75 -4.70 -5.07 16.81
C TYR A 75 -3.83 -3.99 17.44
N LYS A 76 -2.69 -3.65 16.83
CA LYS A 76 -1.83 -2.56 17.29
C LYS A 76 -2.53 -1.20 17.22
N ILE A 77 -3.17 -0.90 16.09
CA ILE A 77 -3.93 0.35 15.91
C ILE A 77 -5.10 0.40 16.88
N LYS A 78 -5.89 -0.68 17.01
CA LYS A 78 -7.00 -0.77 17.97
C LYS A 78 -6.53 -0.51 19.40
N LYS A 79 -5.39 -1.06 19.81
CA LYS A 79 -4.79 -0.82 21.13
C LYS A 79 -4.37 0.64 21.31
N GLN A 80 -3.76 1.25 20.30
CA GLN A 80 -3.35 2.66 20.34
C GLN A 80 -4.57 3.59 20.42
N LEU A 81 -5.60 3.35 19.60
CA LEU A 81 -6.85 4.11 19.63
C LEU A 81 -7.53 4.01 21.00
N LYS A 82 -7.60 2.81 21.58
CA LYS A 82 -8.13 2.63 22.94
C LYS A 82 -7.35 3.47 23.96
N LYS A 83 -6.01 3.40 23.95
CA LYS A 83 -5.17 4.22 24.85
C LYS A 83 -5.40 5.72 24.69
N MET A 84 -5.53 6.21 23.45
CA MET A 84 -5.81 7.61 23.19
C MET A 84 -7.19 8.04 23.68
N ASN A 85 -8.18 7.14 23.64
CA ASN A 85 -9.51 7.40 24.15
C ASN A 85 -9.56 7.38 25.69
N ASP A 86 -8.85 6.42 26.30
CA ASP A 86 -8.76 6.28 27.75
C ASP A 86 -7.93 7.40 28.39
N GLY A 87 -6.88 7.89 27.73
CA GLY A 87 -6.05 9.02 28.19
C GLY A 87 -6.64 10.41 27.89
N LYS A 88 -7.81 10.48 27.24
CA LYS A 88 -8.61 11.70 27.08
C LYS A 88 -9.68 11.86 28.17
N ARG A 89 -9.78 10.90 29.09
CA ARG A 89 -10.63 10.96 30.29
C ARG A 89 -9.84 11.44 31.50
#